data_AF-A0A919DWG2-F1
#
_entry.id   AF-A0A919DWG2-F1
#
_cell.length_a   1.000
_cell.length_b   1.000
_cell.length_c   1.000
_cell.angle_alpha   90.00
_cell.angle_beta   90.00
_cell.angle_gamma   90.00
#
_symmetry.space_group_name_H-M   'P 1'
#
loop_
_entity.id
_entity.type
_entity.pdbx_description
1 polymer ?
#
loop_
_entity_poly.entity_id
_entity_poly.type
_entity_poly.pdbx_seq_one_letter_code
_entity_poly.pdbx_strand_id
1 'polypeptide(L)'
;MISRREQREATRERVLGVAERLFAARGFESTTVREIAADAGVSVGTVMAVGDKAAILVELFDRRISALHRAREERGEPRPAAPSPGHLVEEIVALFGPFVDLFTSDLELARHYAATLVTGKHQAGVFDELAAVLRREIGDVLTRAGFAPEAAARGASAIHLAYLGTLFIGAGTGGADVSGPLEDFVRVVEFITESQGSEQR
;
A
#
# COMPACT_ATOMS: atom_id res chain seq x y z
N MET A 1 -3.98 -35.00 11.48
CA MET A 1 -4.80 -34.31 12.51
C MET A 1 -4.32 -32.87 12.52
N ILE A 2 -5.16 -31.90 12.14
CA ILE A 2 -4.76 -30.48 12.07
C ILE A 2 -4.49 -29.98 13.49
N SER A 3 -3.36 -29.31 13.70
CA SER A 3 -2.97 -28.75 14.99
C SER A 3 -3.92 -27.62 15.42
N ARG A 4 -3.97 -27.34 16.74
CA ARG A 4 -4.76 -26.20 17.27
C ARG A 4 -4.34 -24.86 16.68
N ARG A 5 -3.07 -24.70 16.28
CA ARG A 5 -2.57 -23.49 15.62
C ARG A 5 -3.14 -23.36 14.21
N GLU A 6 -3.06 -24.43 13.42
CA GLU A 6 -3.61 -24.46 12.05
C GLU A 6 -5.13 -24.29 12.04
N GLN A 7 -5.86 -24.81 13.03
CA GLN A 7 -7.31 -24.57 13.15
C GLN A 7 -7.65 -23.10 13.44
N ARG A 8 -6.84 -22.43 14.27
CA ARG A 8 -6.99 -20.99 14.54
C ARG A 8 -6.70 -20.18 13.29
N GLU A 9 -5.64 -20.52 12.57
CA GLU A 9 -5.29 -19.85 11.31
C GLU A 9 -6.37 -20.02 10.26
N ALA A 10 -6.86 -21.25 10.03
CA ALA A 10 -7.95 -21.51 9.10
C ALA A 10 -9.24 -20.75 9.46
N THR A 11 -9.49 -20.54 10.76
CA THR A 11 -10.62 -19.72 11.22
C THR A 11 -10.38 -18.24 10.95
N ARG A 12 -9.15 -17.75 11.17
CA ARG A 12 -8.75 -16.38 10.85
C ARG A 12 -8.94 -16.08 9.36
N GLU A 13 -8.39 -16.94 8.50
CA GLU A 13 -8.50 -16.83 7.04
C GLU A 13 -9.96 -16.77 6.57
N ARG A 14 -10.81 -17.64 7.14
CA ARG A 14 -12.24 -17.66 6.83
C ARG A 14 -12.94 -16.37 7.22
N VAL A 15 -12.65 -15.83 8.41
CA VAL A 15 -13.22 -14.55 8.87
C VAL A 15 -12.81 -13.41 7.94
N LEU A 16 -11.52 -13.34 7.57
CA LEU A 16 -10.99 -12.29 6.72
C LEU A 16 -11.56 -12.36 5.29
N GLY A 17 -11.60 -13.54 4.69
CA GLY A 17 -12.18 -13.70 3.34
C GLY A 17 -13.68 -13.40 3.28
N VAL A 18 -14.41 -13.66 4.37
CA VAL A 18 -15.83 -13.26 4.47
C VAL A 18 -15.95 -11.75 4.64
N ALA A 19 -15.14 -11.14 5.50
CA ALA A 19 -15.14 -9.69 5.68
C ALA A 19 -14.81 -8.95 4.39
N GLU A 20 -13.77 -9.39 3.66
CA GLU A 20 -13.38 -8.83 2.36
C GLU A 20 -14.54 -8.87 1.35
N ARG A 21 -15.20 -10.03 1.22
CA ARG A 21 -16.36 -10.19 0.34
C ARG A 21 -17.51 -9.26 0.75
N LEU A 22 -17.81 -9.15 2.04
CA LEU A 22 -18.90 -8.31 2.52
C LEU A 22 -18.60 -6.82 2.34
N PHE A 23 -17.37 -6.38 2.62
CA PHE A 23 -16.94 -5.01 2.36
C PHE A 23 -17.05 -4.65 0.88
N ALA A 24 -16.56 -5.52 -0.01
CA ALA A 24 -16.67 -5.29 -1.46
C ALA A 24 -18.12 -5.30 -1.97
N ALA A 25 -19.01 -6.12 -1.39
CA ALA A 25 -20.37 -6.25 -1.87
C ALA A 25 -21.35 -5.21 -1.30
N ARG A 26 -21.11 -4.72 -0.08
CA ARG A 26 -22.08 -3.88 0.67
C ARG A 26 -21.49 -2.56 1.16
N GLY A 27 -20.19 -2.36 1.04
CA GLY A 27 -19.46 -1.27 1.66
C GLY A 27 -19.08 -1.57 3.11
N PHE A 28 -18.09 -0.82 3.61
CA PHE A 28 -17.56 -0.96 4.96
C PHE A 28 -18.60 -0.56 6.02
N GLU A 29 -19.30 0.56 5.82
CA GLU A 29 -20.27 1.06 6.80
C GLU A 29 -21.47 0.14 6.98
N SER A 30 -22.01 -0.39 5.89
CA SER A 30 -23.17 -1.29 5.89
C SER A 30 -22.87 -2.71 6.41
N THR A 31 -21.60 -3.04 6.66
CA THR A 31 -21.19 -4.36 7.14
C THR A 31 -20.97 -4.37 8.64
N THR A 32 -21.50 -5.38 9.33
CA THR A 32 -21.35 -5.58 10.78
C THR A 32 -20.54 -6.83 11.12
N VAL A 33 -19.90 -6.82 12.30
CA VAL A 33 -19.19 -8.00 12.86
C VAL A 33 -20.11 -9.21 13.00
N ARG A 34 -21.41 -8.99 13.27
CA ARG A 34 -22.40 -10.08 13.38
C ARG A 34 -22.67 -10.75 12.05
N GLU A 35 -22.77 -9.98 10.97
CA GLU A 35 -22.93 -10.53 9.62
C GLU A 35 -21.68 -11.30 9.20
N ILE A 36 -20.49 -10.76 9.46
CA ILE A 36 -19.23 -11.48 9.23
C ILE A 36 -19.23 -12.82 9.98
N ALA A 37 -19.62 -12.82 11.27
CA ALA A 37 -19.68 -14.04 12.07
C ALA A 37 -20.68 -15.07 11.51
N ALA A 38 -21.88 -14.61 11.14
CA ALA A 38 -22.92 -15.45 10.58
C ALA A 38 -22.48 -16.10 9.27
N ASP A 39 -21.94 -15.30 8.35
CA ASP A 39 -21.54 -15.76 7.00
C ASP A 39 -20.24 -16.58 7.03
N ALA A 40 -19.37 -16.35 8.02
CA ALA A 40 -18.22 -17.19 8.29
C ALA A 40 -18.56 -18.48 9.05
N GLY A 41 -19.77 -18.63 9.61
CA GLY A 41 -20.13 -19.78 10.44
C GLY A 41 -19.29 -19.87 11.72
N VAL A 42 -19.09 -18.75 12.40
CA VAL A 42 -18.37 -18.64 13.69
C VAL A 42 -19.14 -17.78 14.69
N SER A 43 -18.69 -17.77 15.95
CA SER A 43 -19.27 -16.85 16.94
C SER A 43 -18.76 -15.42 16.74
N VAL A 44 -19.52 -14.42 17.19
CA VAL A 44 -19.05 -13.02 17.23
C VAL A 44 -17.75 -12.90 18.03
N GLY A 45 -17.63 -13.62 19.14
CA GLY A 45 -16.40 -13.63 19.95
C GLY A 45 -15.20 -14.18 19.17
N THR A 46 -15.42 -15.11 18.24
CA THR A 46 -14.37 -15.62 17.35
C THR A 46 -13.92 -14.55 16.34
N VAL A 47 -14.85 -13.78 15.79
CA VAL A 47 -14.49 -12.64 14.91
C VAL A 47 -13.74 -11.57 15.70
N MET A 48 -14.23 -11.21 16.89
CA MET A 48 -13.56 -10.23 17.76
C MET A 48 -12.16 -10.68 18.22
N ALA A 49 -11.90 -11.99 18.27
CA ALA A 49 -10.56 -12.53 18.53
C ALA A 49 -9.60 -12.40 17.32
N VAL A 50 -10.14 -12.26 16.10
CA VAL A 50 -9.37 -11.86 14.91
C VAL A 50 -9.09 -10.36 14.97
N GLY A 51 -10.12 -9.56 15.23
CA GLY A 51 -10.06 -8.11 15.40
C GLY A 51 -11.46 -7.49 15.36
N ASP A 52 -11.57 -6.22 15.73
CA ASP A 52 -12.77 -5.45 15.41
C ASP A 52 -12.85 -5.15 13.89
N LYS A 53 -13.95 -4.55 13.44
CA LYS A 53 -14.21 -4.27 12.01
C LYS A 53 -13.07 -3.46 11.36
N ALA A 54 -12.51 -2.50 12.09
CA ALA A 54 -11.45 -1.63 11.59
C ALA A 54 -10.08 -2.33 11.57
N ALA A 55 -9.76 -3.13 12.59
CA ALA A 55 -8.57 -3.98 12.62
C ALA A 55 -8.58 -5.01 11.49
N ILE A 56 -9.74 -5.61 11.21
CA ILE A 56 -9.93 -6.53 10.09
C ILE A 56 -9.67 -5.82 8.76
N LEU A 57 -10.18 -4.58 8.58
CA LEU A 57 -9.90 -3.79 7.39
C LEU A 57 -8.41 -3.53 7.20
N VAL A 58 -7.71 -3.13 8.27
CA VAL A 58 -6.26 -2.89 8.23
C VAL A 58 -5.51 -4.15 7.81
N GLU A 59 -5.84 -5.30 8.41
CA GLU A 59 -5.19 -6.57 8.05
C GLU A 59 -5.45 -6.97 6.58
N LEU A 60 -6.64 -6.72 6.05
CA LEU A 60 -6.93 -6.98 4.63
C LEU A 60 -6.07 -6.13 3.69
N PHE A 61 -5.92 -4.84 3.97
CA PHE A 61 -5.03 -3.97 3.18
C PHE A 61 -3.58 -4.40 3.32
N ASP A 62 -3.11 -4.67 4.53
CA ASP A 62 -1.74 -5.11 4.79
C ASP A 62 -1.40 -6.39 4.00
N ARG A 63 -2.34 -7.33 3.91
CA ARG A 63 -2.21 -8.56 3.10
C ARG A 63 -2.14 -8.26 1.60
N ARG A 64 -2.98 -7.34 1.10
CA ARG A 64 -2.98 -6.93 -0.32
C ARG A 64 -1.68 -6.21 -0.68
N ILE A 65 -1.21 -5.28 0.14
CA ILE A 65 0.06 -4.57 -0.05
C ILE A 65 1.22 -5.57 0.00
N SER A 66 1.24 -6.49 0.96
CA SER A 66 2.25 -7.56 1.04
C SER A 66 2.26 -8.47 -0.19
N ALA A 67 1.09 -8.78 -0.75
CA ALA A 67 0.99 -9.56 -1.99
C ALA A 67 1.56 -8.78 -3.20
N LEU A 68 1.34 -7.47 -3.28
CA LEU A 68 1.93 -6.62 -4.32
C LEU A 68 3.46 -6.60 -4.25
N HIS A 69 4.04 -6.50 -3.05
CA HIS A 69 5.49 -6.58 -2.87
C HIS A 69 6.04 -7.94 -3.30
N ARG A 70 5.46 -9.04 -2.82
CA ARG A 70 5.88 -10.40 -3.23
C ARG A 70 5.80 -10.62 -4.73
N ALA A 71 4.69 -10.22 -5.35
CA ALA A 71 4.51 -10.37 -6.80
C ALA A 71 5.53 -9.57 -7.62
N ARG A 72 6.13 -8.52 -7.06
CA ARG A 72 7.22 -7.77 -7.71
C ARG A 72 8.57 -8.45 -7.53
N GLU A 73 8.87 -8.91 -6.31
CA GLU A 73 10.08 -9.67 -6.04
C GLU A 73 10.15 -10.94 -6.91
N GLU A 74 9.03 -11.64 -7.06
CA GLU A 74 8.91 -12.85 -7.89
C GLU A 74 9.05 -12.58 -9.39
N ARG A 75 8.58 -11.42 -9.88
CA ARG A 75 8.67 -11.08 -11.30
C ARG A 75 10.12 -10.92 -11.77
N GLY A 76 11.00 -10.45 -10.89
CA GLY A 76 12.44 -10.39 -11.14
C GLY A 76 12.81 -9.88 -12.54
N GLU A 77 12.01 -8.97 -13.11
CA GLU A 77 12.16 -8.57 -14.50
C GLU A 77 13.56 -7.99 -14.69
N PRO A 78 14.30 -8.36 -15.76
CA PRO A 78 15.62 -7.82 -16.02
C PRO A 78 15.55 -6.30 -16.12
N ARG A 79 15.86 -5.64 -15.01
CA ARG A 79 15.83 -4.18 -14.95
C ARG A 79 17.03 -3.71 -15.76
N PRO A 80 16.83 -2.88 -16.80
CA PRO A 80 17.93 -2.46 -17.64
C PRO A 80 19.03 -1.82 -16.78
N ALA A 81 20.30 -2.09 -17.12
CA ALA A 81 21.45 -1.70 -16.31
C ALA A 81 21.51 -0.18 -16.03
N ALA A 82 20.96 0.62 -16.95
CA ALA A 82 20.69 2.03 -16.76
C ALA A 82 19.24 2.35 -17.21
N PRO A 83 18.52 3.27 -16.55
CA PRO A 83 17.30 3.83 -17.09
C PRO A 83 17.61 4.49 -18.43
N SER A 84 16.76 4.30 -19.44
CA SER A 84 16.87 5.06 -20.68
C SER A 84 16.79 6.57 -20.36
N PRO A 85 17.69 7.42 -20.92
CA PRO A 85 17.61 8.86 -20.73
C PRO A 85 16.21 9.36 -21.10
N GLY A 86 15.52 10.01 -20.15
CA GLY A 86 14.13 10.47 -20.31
C GLY A 86 13.06 9.58 -19.68
N HIS A 87 13.39 8.36 -19.22
CA HIS A 87 12.41 7.42 -18.66
C HIS A 87 12.54 7.21 -17.14
N LEU A 88 13.40 7.96 -16.44
CA LEU A 88 13.62 7.81 -15.00
C LEU A 88 12.34 8.10 -14.19
N VAL A 89 11.64 9.18 -14.52
CA VAL A 89 10.38 9.55 -13.86
C VAL A 89 9.34 8.46 -14.08
N GLU A 90 9.17 7.99 -15.32
CA GLU A 90 8.25 6.91 -15.67
C GLU A 90 8.57 5.61 -14.90
N GLU A 91 9.85 5.25 -14.79
CA GLU A 91 10.29 4.06 -14.08
C GLU A 91 10.01 4.15 -12.57
N ILE A 92 10.21 5.33 -11.95
CA ILE A 92 9.87 5.58 -10.54
C ILE A 92 8.35 5.53 -10.36
N VAL A 93 7.58 6.23 -11.21
CA VAL A 93 6.12 6.27 -11.13
C VAL A 93 5.51 4.88 -11.33
N ALA A 94 6.08 4.05 -12.21
CA ALA A 94 5.66 2.67 -12.41
C ALA A 94 5.82 1.80 -11.15
N LEU A 95 6.74 2.14 -10.23
CA LEU A 95 6.83 1.50 -8.91
C LEU A 95 5.61 1.78 -8.03
N PHE A 96 4.75 2.75 -8.36
CA PHE A 96 3.58 3.06 -7.55
C PHE A 96 2.28 2.54 -8.17
N GLY A 97 2.24 2.30 -9.49
CA GLY A 97 1.04 1.89 -10.24
C GLY A 97 0.17 0.84 -9.55
N PRO A 98 0.69 -0.37 -9.26
CA PRO A 98 -0.07 -1.41 -8.56
C PRO A 98 -0.63 -1.01 -7.19
N PHE A 99 0.02 -0.10 -6.46
CA PHE A 99 -0.51 0.40 -5.19
C PHE A 99 -1.56 1.49 -5.41
N VAL A 100 -1.36 2.36 -6.40
CA VAL A 100 -2.39 3.33 -6.82
C VAL A 100 -3.66 2.57 -7.20
N ASP A 101 -3.57 1.54 -8.04
CA ASP A 101 -4.71 0.70 -8.43
C ASP A 101 -5.41 0.05 -7.23
N LEU A 102 -4.63 -0.41 -6.24
CA LEU A 102 -5.17 -0.95 -4.99
C LEU A 102 -6.05 0.08 -4.27
N PHE A 103 -5.57 1.32 -4.11
CA PHE A 103 -6.31 2.36 -3.39
C PHE A 103 -7.45 2.98 -4.22
N THR A 104 -7.34 3.03 -5.55
CA THR A 104 -8.40 3.58 -6.41
C THR A 104 -9.49 2.57 -6.74
N SER A 105 -9.24 1.26 -6.57
CA SER A 105 -10.25 0.21 -6.81
C SER A 105 -11.50 0.34 -5.94
N ASP A 106 -11.34 0.90 -4.72
CA ASP A 106 -12.44 1.22 -3.81
C ASP A 106 -12.02 2.37 -2.89
N LEU A 107 -12.32 3.61 -3.32
CA LEU A 107 -11.93 4.83 -2.60
C LEU A 107 -12.63 5.00 -1.26
N GLU A 108 -13.84 4.44 -1.10
CA GLU A 108 -14.54 4.48 0.19
C GLU A 108 -13.82 3.61 1.21
N LEU A 109 -13.49 2.38 0.81
CA LEU A 109 -12.77 1.44 1.66
C LEU A 109 -11.35 1.93 1.96
N ALA A 110 -10.66 2.50 0.97
CA ALA A 110 -9.35 3.14 1.14
C ALA A 110 -9.41 4.31 2.13
N ARG A 111 -10.48 5.11 2.13
CA ARG A 111 -10.69 6.20 3.09
C ARG A 111 -10.85 5.67 4.51
N HIS A 112 -11.62 4.60 4.70
CA HIS A 112 -11.76 3.97 6.03
C HIS A 112 -10.44 3.41 6.53
N TYR A 113 -9.64 2.80 5.65
CA TYR A 113 -8.29 2.34 5.97
C TYR A 113 -7.41 3.51 6.41
N ALA A 114 -7.31 4.58 5.60
CA ALA A 114 -6.53 5.77 5.91
C ALA A 114 -6.94 6.43 7.24
N ALA A 115 -8.24 6.60 7.46
CA ALA A 115 -8.77 7.16 8.72
C ALA A 115 -8.40 6.28 9.92
N THR A 116 -8.49 4.96 9.77
CA THR A 116 -8.13 3.99 10.83
C THR A 116 -6.67 4.13 11.22
N LEU A 117 -5.77 4.28 10.25
CA LEU A 117 -4.33 4.48 10.47
C LEU A 117 -4.03 5.81 11.18
N VAL A 118 -4.63 6.91 10.72
CA VAL A 118 -4.41 8.26 11.30
C VAL A 118 -4.85 8.33 12.75
N THR A 119 -5.88 7.57 13.15
CA THR A 119 -6.32 7.54 14.55
C THR A 119 -5.31 6.90 15.50
N GLY A 120 -4.31 6.18 14.98
CA GLY A 120 -3.27 5.49 15.76
C GLY A 120 -3.77 4.32 16.59
N LYS A 121 -5.05 3.98 16.50
CA LYS A 121 -5.68 2.88 17.27
C LYS A 121 -5.26 1.49 16.80
N HIS A 122 -4.83 1.39 15.55
CA HIS A 122 -4.35 0.14 14.94
C HIS A 122 -2.98 0.40 14.34
N GLN A 123 -1.96 -0.24 14.90
CA GLN A 123 -0.61 -0.21 14.33
C GLN A 123 -0.57 -1.18 13.16
N ALA A 124 -0.40 -0.66 11.96
CA ALA A 124 -0.06 -1.48 10.82
C ALA A 124 1.47 -1.67 10.83
N GLY A 125 1.95 -2.67 11.59
CA GLY A 125 3.39 -3.00 11.64
C GLY A 125 3.98 -3.36 10.27
N VAL A 126 3.11 -3.65 9.32
CA VAL A 126 3.42 -3.92 7.92
C VAL A 126 3.85 -2.66 7.15
N PHE A 127 3.45 -1.44 7.57
CA PHE A 127 3.86 -0.22 6.86
C PHE A 127 5.36 -0.01 6.86
N ASP A 128 6.05 -0.21 7.99
CA ASP A 128 7.47 0.12 8.08
C ASP A 128 8.32 -0.83 7.24
N GLU A 129 7.98 -2.12 7.25
CA GLU A 129 8.70 -3.15 6.50
C GLU A 129 8.41 -3.06 5.00
N LEU A 130 7.14 -2.87 4.60
CA LEU A 130 6.78 -2.71 3.19
C LEU A 130 7.26 -1.36 2.63
N ALA A 131 7.23 -0.29 3.42
CA ALA A 131 7.84 0.99 3.05
C ALA A 131 9.35 0.88 2.84
N ALA A 132 10.04 0.04 3.62
CA ALA A 132 11.46 -0.21 3.42
C ALA A 132 11.74 -0.89 2.07
N VAL A 133 10.90 -1.85 1.67
CA VAL A 133 11.00 -2.49 0.34
C VAL A 133 10.82 -1.46 -0.77
N LEU A 134 9.75 -0.65 -0.72
CA LEU A 134 9.48 0.34 -1.77
C LEU A 134 10.60 1.40 -1.85
N ARG A 135 11.09 1.89 -0.70
CA ARG A 135 12.21 2.83 -0.65
C ARG A 135 13.50 2.22 -1.22
N ARG A 136 13.77 0.95 -0.95
CA ARG A 136 14.92 0.25 -1.54
C ARG A 136 14.82 0.23 -3.06
N GLU A 137 13.66 -0.13 -3.60
CA GLU A 137 13.44 -0.15 -5.07
C GLU A 137 13.64 1.22 -5.71
N ILE A 138 13.11 2.29 -5.10
CA ILE A 138 13.33 3.66 -5.58
C ILE A 138 14.82 4.03 -5.51
N GLY A 139 15.49 3.66 -4.41
CA GLY A 139 16.92 3.88 -4.23
C GLY A 139 17.76 3.17 -5.29
N ASP A 140 17.40 1.95 -5.66
CA ASP A 140 18.08 1.18 -6.71
C ASP A 140 17.89 1.83 -8.09
N VAL A 141 16.69 2.37 -8.38
CA VAL A 141 16.42 3.14 -9.59
C VAL A 141 17.27 4.41 -9.65
N LEU A 142 17.30 5.19 -8.56
CA LEU A 142 18.11 6.41 -8.47
C LEU A 142 19.61 6.13 -8.56
N THR A 143 20.09 5.06 -7.92
CA THR A 143 21.51 4.67 -7.97
C THR A 143 21.93 4.29 -9.39
N ARG A 144 21.09 3.53 -10.12
CA ARG A 144 21.35 3.22 -11.54
C ARG A 144 21.29 4.45 -12.44
N ALA A 145 20.54 5.48 -12.06
CA ALA A 145 20.53 6.77 -12.74
C ALA A 145 21.76 7.63 -12.46
N GLY A 146 22.70 7.16 -11.61
CA GLY A 146 23.96 7.85 -11.31
C GLY A 146 23.95 8.71 -10.04
N PHE A 147 22.90 8.62 -9.22
CA PHE A 147 22.86 9.31 -7.93
C PHE A 147 23.86 8.66 -6.97
N ALA A 148 24.58 9.46 -6.18
CA ALA A 148 25.37 8.94 -5.07
C ALA A 148 24.47 8.18 -4.07
N PRO A 149 24.94 7.10 -3.42
CA PRO A 149 24.09 6.26 -2.55
C PRO A 149 23.32 7.03 -1.47
N GLU A 150 23.95 8.04 -0.85
CA GLU A 150 23.30 8.89 0.15
C GLU A 150 22.24 9.83 -0.45
N ALA A 151 22.44 10.31 -1.68
CA ALA A 151 21.46 11.11 -2.40
C ALA A 151 20.28 10.24 -2.86
N ALA A 152 20.56 9.04 -3.37
CA ALA A 152 19.54 8.06 -3.74
C ALA A 152 18.65 7.67 -2.54
N ALA A 153 19.25 7.40 -1.37
CA ALA A 153 18.49 7.08 -0.16
C ALA A 153 17.59 8.24 0.32
N ARG A 154 18.09 9.47 0.25
CA ARG A 154 17.32 10.68 0.57
C ARG A 154 16.19 10.91 -0.43
N GLY A 155 16.46 10.80 -1.73
CA GLY A 155 15.48 10.91 -2.80
C GLY A 155 14.39 9.86 -2.68
N ALA A 156 14.76 8.59 -2.43
CA ALA A 156 13.81 7.51 -2.20
C ALA A 156 12.89 7.77 -1.01
N SER A 157 13.43 8.31 0.08
CA SER A 157 12.64 8.67 1.26
C SER A 157 11.67 9.83 0.96
N ALA A 158 12.13 10.86 0.24
CA ALA A 158 11.30 12.01 -0.14
C ALA A 158 10.16 11.60 -1.10
N ILE A 159 10.47 10.80 -2.12
CA ILE A 159 9.48 10.27 -3.08
C ILE A 159 8.43 9.42 -2.34
N HIS A 160 8.86 8.52 -1.45
CA HIS A 160 7.93 7.71 -0.68
C HIS A 160 7.00 8.55 0.23
N LEU A 161 7.53 9.57 0.90
CA LEU A 161 6.74 10.49 1.70
C LEU A 161 5.74 11.30 0.85
N ALA A 162 6.15 11.76 -0.33
CA ALA A 162 5.26 12.45 -1.28
C ALA A 162 4.12 11.55 -1.76
N TYR A 163 4.41 10.27 -2.03
CA TYR A 163 3.40 9.26 -2.33
C TYR A 163 2.41 9.06 -1.16
N LEU A 164 2.89 8.93 0.07
CA LEU A 164 1.99 8.83 1.22
C LEU A 164 1.11 10.07 1.36
N GLY A 165 1.69 11.27 1.21
CA GLY A 165 0.94 12.52 1.19
C GLY A 165 -0.17 12.51 0.13
N THR A 166 0.12 12.01 -1.06
CA THR A 166 -0.83 11.85 -2.16
C THR A 166 -2.01 10.95 -1.78
N LEU A 167 -1.74 9.80 -1.16
CA LEU A 167 -2.79 8.89 -0.68
C LEU A 167 -3.67 9.53 0.40
N PHE A 168 -3.06 10.20 1.38
CA PHE A 168 -3.80 10.79 2.50
C PHE A 168 -4.60 12.03 2.09
N ILE A 169 -4.04 12.88 1.22
CA ILE A 169 -4.74 14.04 0.66
C ILE A 169 -5.90 13.57 -0.22
N GLY A 170 -5.67 12.60 -1.11
CA GLY A 170 -6.73 12.01 -1.94
C GLY A 170 -7.85 11.38 -1.12
N ALA A 171 -7.53 10.73 0.01
CA ALA A 171 -8.53 10.18 0.92
C ALA A 171 -9.31 11.26 1.69
N GLY A 172 -8.67 12.40 1.99
CA GLY A 172 -9.20 13.46 2.86
C GLY A 172 -10.01 14.56 2.15
N THR A 173 -9.82 14.77 0.84
CA THR A 173 -10.51 15.86 0.10
C THR A 173 -11.97 15.55 -0.25
N GLY A 174 -12.48 14.36 0.09
CA GLY A 174 -13.87 13.98 -0.15
C GLY A 174 -14.26 13.79 -1.62
N GLY A 175 -13.34 14.01 -2.56
CA GLY A 175 -13.50 13.73 -3.98
C GLY A 175 -13.14 12.28 -4.30
N ALA A 176 -13.83 11.68 -5.27
CA ALA A 176 -13.45 10.39 -5.86
C ALA A 176 -12.26 10.51 -6.84
N ASP A 177 -11.53 11.62 -6.78
CA ASP A 177 -10.52 11.99 -7.76
C ASP A 177 -9.14 12.10 -7.11
N VAL A 178 -8.25 11.22 -7.53
CA VAL A 178 -6.84 11.19 -7.11
C VAL A 178 -5.91 11.76 -8.18
N SER A 179 -6.42 12.21 -9.33
CA SER A 179 -5.61 12.69 -10.45
C SER A 179 -4.77 13.90 -10.07
N GLY A 180 -5.33 14.90 -9.39
CA GLY A 180 -4.57 16.07 -8.92
C GLY A 180 -3.41 15.70 -7.99
N PRO A 181 -3.65 14.97 -6.88
CA PRO A 181 -2.58 14.49 -6.03
C PRO A 181 -1.53 13.64 -6.76
N LEU A 182 -1.93 12.79 -7.73
CA LEU A 182 -0.99 12.00 -8.53
C LEU A 182 -0.15 12.86 -9.48
N GLU A 183 -0.71 13.92 -10.07
CA GLU A 183 0.04 14.89 -10.86
C GLU A 183 1.09 15.61 -10.00
N ASP A 184 0.72 16.01 -8.78
CA ASP A 184 1.67 16.63 -7.85
C ASP A 184 2.77 15.65 -7.42
N PHE A 185 2.45 14.38 -7.24
CA PHE A 185 3.44 13.33 -7.01
C PHE A 185 4.45 13.22 -8.16
N VAL A 186 3.98 13.20 -9.40
CA VAL A 186 4.85 13.16 -10.59
C VAL A 186 5.77 14.39 -10.61
N ARG A 187 5.25 15.60 -10.34
CA ARG A 187 6.05 16.83 -10.26
C ARG A 187 7.13 16.77 -9.19
N VAL A 188 6.86 16.13 -8.05
CA VAL A 188 7.88 15.94 -7.00
C VAL A 188 8.98 15.00 -7.48
N VAL A 189 8.63 13.91 -8.17
CA VAL A 189 9.62 13.00 -8.77
C VAL A 189 10.46 13.74 -9.81
N GLU A 190 9.84 14.49 -10.72
CA GLU A 190 10.53 15.33 -11.72
C GLU A 190 11.54 16.26 -11.05
N PHE A 191 11.10 17.05 -10.07
CA PHE A 191 11.96 17.99 -9.33
C PHE A 191 13.18 17.31 -8.69
N ILE A 192 12.99 16.17 -8.04
CA ILE A 192 14.09 15.43 -7.42
C ILE A 192 15.05 14.90 -8.49
N THR A 193 14.52 14.41 -9.62
CA THR A 193 15.33 13.84 -10.69
C THR A 193 16.13 14.89 -11.49
N GLU A 194 15.56 16.08 -11.69
CA GLU A 194 16.20 17.19 -12.40
C GLU A 194 17.38 17.80 -11.62
N SER A 195 17.30 17.80 -10.29
CA SER A 195 18.33 18.40 -9.41
C SER A 195 19.73 17.79 -9.57
N GLN A 196 19.84 16.55 -10.07
CA GLN A 196 21.14 15.93 -10.42
C GLN A 196 21.71 16.41 -11.76
N GLY A 197 20.85 16.71 -12.74
CA GLY A 197 21.29 17.16 -14.06
C GLY A 197 22.04 18.50 -14.02
N SER A 198 21.78 19.31 -12.99
CA SER A 198 22.47 20.56 -12.72
C SER A 198 23.83 20.41 -11.99
N GLU A 199 24.06 19.33 -11.25
CA GLU A 199 25.33 19.10 -10.53
C GLU A 199 26.41 18.44 -11.43
N GLN A 200 26.04 17.90 -12.58
CA GLN A 200 26.94 17.22 -13.53
C GLN A 200 27.37 18.07 -14.74
N ARG A 201 26.95 19.33 -14.82
CA ARG A 201 27.39 20.32 -15.84
C ARG A 201 28.39 21.30 -15.26
#